data_AF-N0DZ18-F1
#
_entry.id   AF-N0DZ18-F1
#
_cell.length_a   1.000
_cell.length_b   1.000
_cell.length_c   1.000
_cell.angle_alpha   90.00
_cell.angle_beta   90.00
_cell.angle_gamma   90.00
#
_symmetry.space_group_name_H-M   'P 1'
#
loop_
_entity.id
_entity.type
_entity.pdbx_description
1 polymer ?
#
loop_
_entity_poly.entity_id
_entity_poly.type
_entity_poly.pdbx_seq_one_letter_code
_entity_poly.pdbx_strand_id
1 'polypeptide(L)'
;MPAALTLTVGIGPRVVAGVGAPAPAWLAPLPPFTVDRLEERWSGTDLLLQVCANSPTTVAHAQRRLLTGLAPLTTLRWVQRGFREPHEGPGLPMRNLFGQVDGTVQPDVHGLDEALLWCGGDQPAWLREGSALVLRRIRMNLDTWDQVDRLSRENAIGRRLDTGAPVTAPPGADALAPPDLDAQDSLGFHVIDDGAHLRRAHAQAPHERFLRRPYSYDDPPAPGELSDSGLLFAAFMADPVRQFVPVQQRLAEKDLLNIWTTPVGSAVFAILPGAREGEILGEALLA
;
A
#
# COMPACT_ATOMS: atom_id res chain seq x y z
N MET A 1 -14.64 0.33 24.80
CA MET A 1 -14.96 -0.61 23.69
C MET A 1 -13.73 -0.73 22.77
N PRO A 2 -13.50 -1.88 22.10
CA PRO A 2 -12.27 -2.13 21.32
C PRO A 2 -12.04 -1.24 20.09
N ALA A 3 -13.05 -0.50 19.62
CA ALA A 3 -12.97 0.39 18.46
C ALA A 3 -12.40 -0.29 17.19
N ALA A 4 -12.75 -1.55 16.94
CA ALA A 4 -12.22 -2.37 15.85
C ALA A 4 -10.68 -2.43 15.82
N LEU A 5 -10.04 -2.49 17.00
CA LEU A 5 -8.58 -2.64 17.12
C LEU A 5 -8.11 -3.94 16.44
N THR A 6 -7.17 -3.81 15.51
CA THR A 6 -6.40 -4.92 14.95
C THR A 6 -4.90 -4.71 15.18
N LEU A 7 -4.20 -5.81 15.36
CA LEU A 7 -2.74 -5.87 15.44
C LEU A 7 -2.24 -6.85 14.38
N THR A 8 -1.31 -6.42 13.55
CA THR A 8 -0.65 -7.24 12.55
C THR A 8 0.86 -7.17 12.76
N VAL A 9 1.51 -8.34 12.76
CA VAL A 9 2.96 -8.46 13.02
C VAL A 9 3.66 -8.87 11.73
N GLY A 10 4.62 -8.05 11.31
CA GLY A 10 5.50 -8.32 10.17
C GLY A 10 6.93 -8.58 10.63
N ILE A 11 7.58 -9.57 10.03
CA ILE A 11 8.93 -10.01 10.34
C ILE A 11 9.87 -9.62 9.21
N GLY A 12 10.96 -8.94 9.55
CA GLY A 12 12.04 -8.60 8.64
C GLY A 12 13.09 -9.72 8.50
N PRO A 13 13.96 -9.66 7.49
CA PRO A 13 14.90 -10.74 7.16
C PRO A 13 15.86 -11.09 8.30
N ARG A 14 16.26 -10.11 9.13
CA ARG A 14 17.21 -10.33 10.23
C ARG A 14 16.64 -11.18 11.36
N VAL A 15 15.34 -11.11 11.64
CA VAL A 15 14.70 -11.97 12.65
C VAL A 15 14.69 -13.41 12.15
N VAL A 16 14.27 -13.63 10.90
CA VAL A 16 14.24 -14.97 10.28
C VAL A 16 15.64 -15.60 10.30
N ALA A 17 16.67 -14.86 9.90
CA ALA A 17 18.06 -15.31 9.95
C ALA A 17 18.53 -15.58 11.39
N GLY A 18 18.15 -14.72 12.34
CA GLY A 18 18.55 -14.84 13.75
C GLY A 18 18.02 -16.08 14.46
N VAL A 19 16.86 -16.60 14.02
CA VAL A 19 16.28 -17.85 14.55
C VAL A 19 16.63 -19.08 13.69
N GLY A 20 17.40 -18.91 12.62
CA GLY A 20 17.81 -20.02 11.75
C GLY A 20 16.68 -20.59 10.88
N ALA A 21 15.57 -19.87 10.73
CA ALA A 21 14.45 -20.31 9.90
C ALA A 21 14.72 -20.04 8.40
N PRO A 22 14.17 -20.86 7.48
CA PRO A 22 14.26 -20.59 6.06
C PRO A 22 13.46 -19.32 5.71
N ALA A 23 14.11 -18.35 5.06
CA ALA A 23 13.47 -17.15 4.56
C ALA A 23 12.90 -17.37 3.15
N PRO A 24 11.71 -16.84 2.84
CA PRO A 24 11.23 -16.83 1.46
C PRO A 24 12.12 -15.91 0.60
N ALA A 25 12.33 -16.28 -0.67
CA ALA A 25 13.27 -15.57 -1.55
C ALA A 25 12.91 -14.09 -1.78
N TRP A 26 11.62 -13.75 -1.64
CA TRP A 26 11.12 -12.39 -1.82
C TRP A 26 11.27 -11.49 -0.58
N LEU A 27 11.67 -12.02 0.59
CA LEU A 27 11.89 -11.23 1.82
C LEU A 27 13.26 -10.52 1.78
N ALA A 28 13.40 -9.64 0.80
CA ALA A 28 14.55 -8.76 0.60
C ALA A 28 14.04 -7.33 0.28
N PRO A 29 14.89 -6.31 0.41
CA PRO A 29 14.56 -4.99 -0.13
C PRO A 29 14.15 -5.09 -1.60
N LEU A 30 13.15 -4.28 -1.99
CA LEU A 30 12.76 -4.15 -3.39
C LEU A 30 13.94 -3.70 -4.27
N PRO A 31 13.94 -4.03 -5.57
CA PRO A 31 14.90 -3.44 -6.49
C PRO A 31 14.76 -1.91 -6.52
N PRO A 32 15.83 -1.17 -6.86
CA PRO A 32 15.75 0.28 -6.98
C PRO A 32 14.86 0.67 -8.17
N PHE A 33 14.06 1.72 -7.98
CA PHE A 33 13.27 2.35 -9.04
C PHE A 33 13.79 3.77 -9.31
N THR A 34 13.67 4.25 -10.55
CA THR A 34 14.14 5.60 -10.98
C THR A 34 13.54 6.75 -10.16
N VAL A 35 12.32 6.54 -9.65
CA VAL A 35 11.55 7.50 -8.86
C VAL A 35 11.94 7.52 -7.38
N ASP A 36 12.73 6.56 -6.91
CA ASP A 36 13.08 6.43 -5.50
C ASP A 36 13.91 7.62 -5.00
N ARG A 37 13.50 8.20 -3.87
CA ARG A 37 14.26 9.17 -3.07
C ARG A 37 14.26 8.70 -1.62
N LEU A 38 14.62 7.43 -1.42
CA LEU A 38 14.50 6.76 -0.13
C LEU A 38 15.39 7.40 0.92
N GLU A 39 14.80 7.65 2.07
CA GLU A 39 15.47 8.17 3.25
C GLU A 39 15.68 7.03 4.25
N GLU A 40 16.91 6.90 4.76
CA GLU A 40 17.29 5.80 5.65
C GLU A 40 16.43 5.70 6.93
N ARG A 41 15.86 6.82 7.38
CA ARG A 41 14.94 6.85 8.53
C ARG A 41 13.62 6.11 8.30
N TRP A 42 13.26 5.83 7.04
CA TRP A 42 12.05 5.09 6.65
C TRP A 42 12.36 3.74 5.99
N SER A 43 13.58 3.25 6.15
CA SER A 43 14.01 1.92 5.68
C SER A 43 13.36 0.79 6.48
N GLY A 44 13.45 -0.43 5.93
CA GLY A 44 12.97 -1.66 6.56
C GLY A 44 13.54 -1.91 7.96
N THR A 45 12.76 -2.62 8.77
CA THR A 45 13.09 -2.96 10.17
C THR A 45 13.06 -4.47 10.40
N ASP A 46 13.52 -4.89 11.57
CA ASP A 46 13.52 -6.30 11.97
C ASP A 46 12.10 -6.79 12.33
N LEU A 47 11.28 -5.89 12.89
CA LEU A 47 9.90 -6.13 13.31
C LEU A 47 9.02 -4.95 12.90
N LEU A 48 7.83 -5.24 12.40
CA LEU A 48 6.75 -4.29 12.16
C LEU A 48 5.55 -4.63 13.03
N LEU A 49 4.98 -3.60 13.67
CA LEU A 49 3.66 -3.67 14.30
C LEU A 49 2.73 -2.70 13.59
N GLN A 50 1.74 -3.21 12.87
CA GLN A 50 0.65 -2.39 12.33
C GLN A 50 -0.52 -2.41 13.30
N VAL A 51 -0.83 -1.23 13.85
CA VAL A 51 -1.89 -1.01 14.83
C VAL A 51 -2.99 -0.18 14.16
N CYS A 52 -4.19 -0.74 14.01
CA CYS A 52 -5.32 -0.04 13.39
C CYS A 52 -6.52 -0.06 14.33
N ALA A 53 -7.24 1.06 14.43
CA ALA A 53 -8.53 1.12 15.12
C ALA A 53 -9.32 2.33 14.60
N ASN A 54 -10.63 2.34 14.83
CA ASN A 54 -11.52 3.47 14.53
C ASN A 54 -11.41 4.59 15.58
N SER A 55 -10.56 4.44 16.60
CA SER A 55 -10.31 5.47 17.62
C SER A 55 -8.81 5.76 17.75
N PRO A 56 -8.38 7.02 17.57
CA PRO A 56 -6.97 7.39 17.73
C PRO A 56 -6.46 7.14 19.16
N THR A 57 -7.32 7.30 20.17
CA THR A 57 -6.99 7.01 21.57
C THR A 57 -6.71 5.51 21.76
N THR A 58 -7.52 4.63 21.15
CA THR A 58 -7.28 3.18 21.19
C THR A 58 -5.96 2.82 20.53
N VAL A 59 -5.65 3.40 19.36
CA VAL A 59 -4.35 3.20 18.68
C VAL A 59 -3.19 3.65 19.57
N ALA A 60 -3.26 4.85 20.13
CA ALA A 60 -2.20 5.40 20.99
C ALA A 60 -1.97 4.55 22.25
N HIS A 61 -3.05 4.08 22.89
CA HIS A 61 -2.96 3.19 24.05
C HIS A 61 -2.32 1.85 23.68
N ALA A 62 -2.81 1.19 22.62
CA ALA A 62 -2.27 -0.10 22.17
C ALA A 62 -0.78 0.01 21.81
N GLN A 63 -0.41 1.03 21.03
CA GLN A 63 1.00 1.31 20.70
C GLN A 63 1.86 1.46 21.97
N ARG A 64 1.42 2.27 22.94
CA ARG A 64 2.19 2.48 24.18
C ARG A 64 2.37 1.18 24.96
N ARG A 65 1.33 0.35 25.07
CA ARG A 65 1.41 -0.95 25.77
C ARG A 65 2.37 -1.91 25.08
N LEU A 66 2.28 -2.04 23.75
CA LEU A 66 3.18 -2.88 22.95
C LEU A 66 4.64 -2.43 23.09
N LEU A 67 4.92 -1.13 22.90
CA LEU A 67 6.28 -0.60 23.01
C LEU A 67 6.86 -0.74 24.42
N THR A 68 6.03 -0.64 25.47
CA THR A 68 6.50 -0.85 26.85
C THR A 68 6.90 -2.31 27.08
N GLY A 69 6.12 -3.26 26.56
CA GLY A 69 6.44 -4.69 26.68
C GLY A 69 7.66 -5.12 25.87
N LEU A 70 7.88 -4.47 24.71
CA LEU A 70 8.99 -4.79 23.81
C LEU A 70 10.28 -4.01 24.09
N ALA A 71 10.24 -3.01 24.97
CA ALA A 71 11.39 -2.15 25.28
C ALA A 71 12.67 -2.91 25.69
N PRO A 72 12.61 -4.04 26.42
CA PRO A 72 13.83 -4.79 26.76
C PRO A 72 14.45 -5.55 25.57
N LEU A 73 13.69 -5.76 24.49
CA LEU A 73 14.07 -6.65 23.38
C LEU A 73 14.33 -5.90 22.07
N THR A 74 13.85 -4.66 21.95
CA THR A 74 13.81 -3.93 20.68
C THR A 74 14.17 -2.46 20.87
N THR A 75 14.64 -1.83 19.80
CA THR A 75 14.77 -0.37 19.71
C THR A 75 13.77 0.15 18.69
N LEU A 76 12.98 1.16 19.06
CA LEU A 76 12.03 1.79 18.16
C LEU A 76 12.78 2.56 17.06
N ARG A 77 12.67 2.10 15.81
CA ARG A 77 13.29 2.77 14.66
C ARG A 77 12.47 3.96 14.16
N TRP A 78 11.18 3.76 13.94
CA TRP A 78 10.26 4.79 13.48
C TRP A 78 8.82 4.49 13.89
N VAL A 79 7.97 5.51 13.90
CA VAL A 79 6.51 5.40 14.00
C VAL A 79 5.93 6.20 12.84
N GLN A 80 5.19 5.53 11.97
CA GLN A 80 4.49 6.17 10.86
C GLN A 80 3.00 6.18 11.19
N ARG A 81 2.46 7.36 11.51
CA ARG A 81 1.03 7.53 11.78
C ARG A 81 0.31 7.85 10.50
N GLY A 82 -0.88 7.29 10.35
CA GLY A 82 -1.74 7.61 9.24
C GLY A 82 -3.21 7.48 9.61
N PHE A 83 -4.05 7.98 8.73
CA PHE A 83 -5.50 8.00 8.87
C PHE A 83 -6.15 7.64 7.54
N ARG A 84 -7.44 7.37 7.60
CA ARG A 84 -8.31 7.10 6.48
C ARG A 84 -9.68 7.67 6.81
N GLU A 85 -10.44 8.02 5.78
CA GLU A 85 -11.85 8.34 5.99
C GLU A 85 -12.58 7.16 6.66
N PRO A 86 -13.54 7.42 7.55
CA PRO A 86 -14.44 6.39 8.05
C PRO A 86 -15.10 5.68 6.87
N HIS A 87 -15.33 4.36 6.98
CA HIS A 87 -16.15 3.68 6.01
C HIS A 87 -17.59 4.15 6.17
N GLU A 88 -18.04 5.07 5.31
CA GLU A 88 -19.39 5.66 5.37
C GLU A 88 -20.50 4.72 4.85
N GLY A 89 -20.14 3.51 4.42
CA GLY A 89 -21.06 2.48 4.00
C GLY A 89 -20.65 1.82 2.69
N PRO A 90 -21.35 0.75 2.28
CA PRO A 90 -21.09 0.05 1.03
C PRO A 90 -21.22 1.00 -0.17
N GLY A 91 -20.24 0.97 -1.07
CA GLY A 91 -20.27 1.72 -2.33
C GLY A 91 -19.80 3.19 -2.26
N LEU A 92 -19.51 3.73 -1.07
CA LEU A 92 -18.93 5.07 -0.95
C LEU A 92 -17.40 5.03 -1.08
N PRO A 93 -16.81 5.70 -2.09
CA PRO A 93 -15.37 5.67 -2.30
C PRO A 93 -14.64 6.47 -1.24
N MET A 94 -13.50 5.94 -0.79
CA MET A 94 -12.58 6.68 0.05
C MET A 94 -11.75 7.64 -0.80
N ARG A 95 -11.25 8.72 -0.21
CA ARG A 95 -10.36 9.67 -0.88
C ARG A 95 -8.98 9.73 -0.25
N ASN A 96 -7.98 10.02 -1.07
CA ASN A 96 -6.63 10.37 -0.61
C ASN A 96 -6.45 11.91 -0.58
N LEU A 97 -5.27 12.39 -0.19
CA LEU A 97 -4.99 13.82 -0.03
C LEU A 97 -4.88 14.61 -1.35
N PHE A 98 -4.78 13.94 -2.50
CA PHE A 98 -5.00 14.59 -3.80
C PHE A 98 -6.47 14.77 -4.15
N GLY A 99 -7.38 14.34 -3.26
CA GLY A 99 -8.83 14.35 -3.48
C GLY A 99 -9.32 13.23 -4.40
N GLN A 100 -8.46 12.29 -4.78
CA GLN A 100 -8.79 11.21 -5.72
C GLN A 100 -9.60 10.12 -5.01
N VAL A 101 -10.57 9.53 -5.71
CA VAL A 101 -11.19 8.27 -5.29
C VAL A 101 -10.14 7.16 -5.31
N ASP A 102 -9.89 6.54 -4.16
CA ASP A 102 -8.86 5.53 -3.97
C ASP A 102 -9.43 4.26 -3.32
N GLY A 103 -9.05 3.11 -3.87
CA GLY A 103 -9.49 1.79 -3.41
C GLY A 103 -10.60 1.15 -4.25
N THR A 104 -10.95 1.72 -5.42
CA THR A 104 -11.99 1.20 -6.32
C THR A 104 -11.71 -0.21 -6.83
N VAL A 105 -10.55 -0.42 -7.45
CA VAL A 105 -10.14 -1.73 -7.97
C VAL A 105 -9.23 -2.38 -6.93
N GLN A 106 -9.69 -3.52 -6.42
CA GLN A 106 -9.00 -4.37 -5.44
C GLN A 106 -9.17 -5.83 -5.87
N PRO A 107 -8.29 -6.75 -5.42
CA PRO A 107 -8.57 -8.19 -5.54
C PRO A 107 -9.84 -8.57 -4.78
N ASP A 108 -10.55 -9.57 -5.30
CA ASP A 108 -11.64 -10.24 -4.58
C ASP A 108 -11.07 -11.11 -3.46
N VAL A 109 -11.00 -10.53 -2.26
CA VAL A 109 -10.35 -11.12 -1.07
C VAL A 109 -11.10 -12.32 -0.47
N HIS A 110 -12.32 -12.59 -0.94
CA HIS A 110 -13.16 -13.71 -0.50
C HIS A 110 -13.58 -14.64 -1.65
N GLY A 111 -13.01 -14.44 -2.83
CA GLY A 111 -13.34 -15.22 -4.02
C GLY A 111 -12.12 -15.55 -4.83
N LEU A 112 -12.17 -15.26 -6.14
CA LEU A 112 -11.20 -15.82 -7.10
C LEU A 112 -9.76 -15.35 -6.89
N ASP A 113 -9.55 -14.23 -6.21
CA ASP A 113 -8.22 -13.64 -5.98
C ASP A 113 -7.66 -13.93 -4.59
N GLU A 114 -8.35 -14.69 -3.73
CA GLU A 114 -7.92 -14.95 -2.35
C GLU A 114 -6.50 -15.55 -2.31
N ALA A 115 -6.20 -16.49 -3.21
CA ALA A 115 -4.88 -17.12 -3.32
C ALA A 115 -3.75 -16.15 -3.69
N LEU A 116 -4.05 -14.94 -4.19
CA LEU A 116 -3.06 -13.90 -4.48
C LEU A 116 -2.59 -13.16 -3.22
N LEU A 117 -3.26 -13.36 -2.08
CA LEU A 117 -2.95 -12.66 -0.82
C LEU A 117 -2.13 -13.50 0.15
N TRP A 118 -2.29 -14.81 0.11
CA TRP A 118 -1.77 -15.72 1.14
C TRP A 118 -0.61 -16.57 0.63
N CYS A 119 0.41 -16.73 1.47
CA CYS A 119 1.55 -17.59 1.20
C CYS A 119 1.12 -19.07 1.15
N GLY A 120 1.38 -19.71 0.02
CA GLY A 120 1.02 -21.10 -0.27
C GLY A 120 2.06 -22.14 0.17
N GLY A 121 1.87 -23.38 -0.28
CA GLY A 121 2.71 -24.52 0.11
C GLY A 121 4.17 -24.45 -0.39
N ASP A 122 4.43 -23.59 -1.38
CA ASP A 122 5.74 -23.26 -1.95
C ASP A 122 6.59 -22.35 -1.04
N GLN A 123 5.98 -21.79 0.02
CA GLN A 123 6.65 -20.95 1.01
C GLN A 123 7.09 -21.76 2.24
N PRO A 124 8.06 -21.24 3.04
CA PRO A 124 8.44 -21.82 4.32
C PRO A 124 7.24 -22.16 5.20
N ALA A 125 7.29 -23.33 5.87
CA ALA A 125 6.17 -23.84 6.66
C ALA A 125 5.63 -22.83 7.69
N TRP A 126 6.52 -22.05 8.33
CA TRP A 126 6.16 -21.04 9.33
C TRP A 126 5.36 -19.85 8.76
N LEU A 127 5.44 -19.62 7.45
CA LEU A 127 4.82 -18.48 6.77
C LEU A 127 3.57 -18.86 5.97
N ARG A 128 3.24 -20.14 5.84
CA ARG A 128 2.01 -20.59 5.17
C ARG A 128 0.79 -19.95 5.85
N GLU A 129 -0.20 -19.55 5.06
CA GLU A 129 -1.37 -18.74 5.51
C GLU A 129 -1.01 -17.33 6.02
N GLY A 130 0.27 -16.94 6.00
CA GLY A 130 0.73 -15.57 6.16
C GLY A 130 0.67 -14.79 4.84
N SER A 131 1.29 -13.61 4.80
CA SER A 131 1.29 -12.73 3.61
C SER A 131 2.61 -11.95 3.52
N ALA A 132 2.91 -11.38 2.36
CA ALA A 132 3.94 -10.37 2.21
C ALA A 132 3.31 -8.99 2.31
N LEU A 133 3.99 -8.08 3.01
CA LEU A 133 3.66 -6.65 3.02
C LEU A 133 4.78 -5.85 2.36
N VAL A 134 4.42 -5.08 1.35
CA VAL A 134 5.22 -3.96 0.86
C VAL A 134 4.67 -2.67 1.47
N LEU A 135 5.50 -1.97 2.25
CA LEU A 135 5.18 -0.66 2.82
C LEU A 135 6.03 0.42 2.16
N ARG A 136 5.37 1.38 1.52
CA ARG A 136 6.01 2.53 0.87
C ARG A 136 5.50 3.82 1.50
N ARG A 137 6.40 4.68 1.99
CA ARG A 137 6.05 6.07 2.35
C ARG A 137 6.21 6.91 1.11
N ILE A 138 5.11 7.42 0.59
CA ILE A 138 5.06 8.18 -0.66
C ILE A 138 4.62 9.60 -0.32
N ARG A 139 5.54 10.56 -0.45
CA ARG A 139 5.24 11.99 -0.29
C ARG A 139 4.39 12.45 -1.48
N MET A 140 3.37 13.24 -1.19
CA MET A 140 2.54 13.92 -2.17
C MET A 140 2.94 15.40 -2.23
N ASN A 141 3.34 15.88 -3.40
CA ASN A 141 3.63 17.29 -3.64
C ASN A 141 2.31 18.04 -3.91
N LEU A 142 1.62 18.38 -2.82
CA LEU A 142 0.33 19.08 -2.86
C LEU A 142 0.47 20.47 -3.46
N ASP A 143 1.55 21.18 -3.15
CA ASP A 143 1.80 22.56 -3.59
C ASP A 143 1.75 22.72 -5.11
N THR A 144 2.37 21.79 -5.84
CA THR A 144 2.35 21.81 -7.30
C THR A 144 1.13 21.08 -7.87
N TRP A 145 0.57 20.10 -7.16
CA TRP A 145 -0.69 19.45 -7.55
C TRP A 145 -1.83 20.47 -7.60
N ASP A 146 -1.91 21.36 -6.61
CA ASP A 146 -2.98 22.34 -6.48
C ASP A 146 -2.98 23.42 -7.56
N GLN A 147 -1.86 23.59 -8.26
CA GLN A 147 -1.73 24.51 -9.39
C GLN A 147 -2.19 23.92 -10.73
N VAL A 148 -2.35 22.59 -10.79
CA VAL A 148 -2.70 21.87 -12.02
C VAL A 148 -4.20 21.95 -12.25
N ASP A 149 -4.64 22.13 -13.50
CA ASP A 149 -6.07 22.13 -13.83
C ASP A 149 -6.69 20.73 -13.67
N ARG A 150 -8.02 20.67 -13.54
CA ARG A 150 -8.74 19.41 -13.31
C ARG A 150 -8.51 18.38 -14.41
N LEU A 151 -8.50 18.80 -15.68
CA LEU A 151 -8.35 17.87 -16.81
C LEU A 151 -6.96 17.22 -16.77
N SER A 152 -5.92 17.99 -16.50
CA SER A 152 -4.55 17.46 -16.35
C SER A 152 -4.41 16.48 -15.18
N ARG A 153 -5.06 16.75 -14.04
CA ARG A 153 -5.12 15.82 -12.89
C ARG A 153 -5.83 14.52 -13.25
N GLU A 154 -6.99 14.61 -13.92
CA GLU A 154 -7.76 13.45 -14.36
C GLU A 154 -7.02 12.66 -15.46
N ASN A 155 -6.27 13.33 -16.35
CA ASN A 155 -5.43 12.69 -17.35
C ASN A 155 -4.28 11.90 -16.71
N ALA A 156 -3.60 12.48 -15.73
CA ALA A 156 -2.52 11.81 -15.01
C ALA A 156 -3.01 10.54 -14.29
N ILE A 157 -4.26 10.50 -13.85
CA ILE A 157 -4.83 9.32 -13.17
C ILE A 157 -5.53 8.36 -14.12
N GLY A 158 -6.21 8.85 -15.15
CA GLY A 158 -7.13 8.10 -16.01
C GLY A 158 -8.55 7.95 -15.43
N ARG A 159 -8.89 8.67 -14.35
CA ARG A 159 -10.21 8.66 -13.70
C ARG A 159 -10.66 10.09 -13.36
N ARG A 160 -11.97 10.29 -13.34
CA ARG A 160 -12.61 11.54 -12.92
C ARG A 160 -12.44 11.75 -11.42
N LEU A 161 -12.15 12.98 -10.99
CA LEU A 161 -11.97 13.30 -9.57
C LEU A 161 -13.29 13.26 -8.79
N ASP A 162 -14.42 13.63 -9.40
CA ASP A 162 -15.71 13.66 -8.71
C ASP A 162 -16.26 12.26 -8.42
N THR A 163 -16.35 11.39 -9.44
CA THR A 163 -17.01 10.07 -9.32
C THR A 163 -16.02 8.93 -9.17
N GLY A 164 -14.75 9.12 -9.53
CA GLY A 164 -13.78 8.04 -9.65
C GLY A 164 -13.97 7.16 -10.89
N ALA A 165 -14.96 7.42 -11.74
CA ALA A 165 -15.17 6.66 -12.98
C ALA A 165 -13.98 6.84 -13.94
N PRO A 166 -13.62 5.83 -14.76
CA PRO A 166 -12.68 6.03 -15.85
C PRO A 166 -13.12 7.18 -16.76
N VAL A 167 -12.16 7.95 -17.28
CA VAL A 167 -12.47 9.09 -18.17
C VAL A 167 -13.22 8.67 -19.44
N THR A 168 -13.07 7.41 -19.85
CA THR A 168 -13.76 6.77 -20.99
C THR A 168 -15.18 6.31 -20.68
N ALA A 169 -15.60 6.27 -19.41
CA ALA A 169 -16.93 5.81 -19.03
C ALA A 169 -18.00 6.85 -19.40
N PRO A 170 -19.25 6.45 -19.71
CA PRO A 170 -20.31 7.40 -20.02
C PRO A 170 -20.61 8.35 -18.85
N PRO A 171 -21.25 9.51 -19.10
CA PRO A 171 -21.77 10.36 -18.03
C PRO A 171 -22.69 9.56 -17.10
N GLY A 172 -22.56 9.78 -15.78
CA GLY A 172 -23.32 9.06 -14.76
C GLY A 172 -22.74 7.70 -14.34
N ALA A 173 -21.67 7.22 -14.98
CA ALA A 173 -20.95 6.04 -14.52
C ALA A 173 -20.28 6.27 -13.15
N ASP A 174 -20.23 5.20 -12.35
CA ASP A 174 -19.55 5.19 -11.06
C ASP A 174 -18.09 4.71 -11.17
N ALA A 175 -17.40 4.63 -10.03
CA ALA A 175 -16.01 4.21 -9.99
C ALA A 175 -15.79 2.75 -10.48
N LEU A 176 -16.78 1.87 -10.31
CA LEU A 176 -16.69 0.44 -10.66
C LEU A 176 -16.83 0.17 -12.15
N ALA A 177 -17.23 1.17 -12.95
CA ALA A 177 -17.25 1.05 -14.39
C ALA A 177 -15.88 0.60 -14.95
N PRO A 178 -15.83 -0.37 -15.88
CA PRO A 178 -14.58 -0.85 -16.44
C PRO A 178 -13.93 0.24 -17.30
N PRO A 179 -12.61 0.46 -17.19
CA PRO A 179 -11.89 1.34 -18.09
C PRO A 179 -11.80 0.71 -19.48
N ASP A 180 -11.90 1.54 -20.52
CA ASP A 180 -11.58 1.13 -21.89
C ASP A 180 -10.18 1.64 -22.21
N LEU A 181 -9.19 0.75 -22.12
CA LEU A 181 -7.78 1.11 -22.35
C LEU A 181 -7.45 1.26 -23.84
N ASP A 182 -8.34 0.84 -24.74
CA ASP A 182 -8.09 0.89 -26.19
C ASP A 182 -8.89 2.02 -26.86
N ALA A 183 -9.79 2.69 -26.12
CA ALA A 183 -10.50 3.87 -26.58
C ALA A 183 -9.53 4.96 -27.06
N GLN A 184 -9.76 5.44 -28.29
CA GLN A 184 -8.98 6.49 -28.92
C GLN A 184 -9.84 7.74 -29.20
N ASP A 185 -9.22 8.91 -29.18
CA ASP A 185 -9.81 10.17 -29.62
C ASP A 185 -9.84 10.29 -31.15
N SER A 186 -10.34 11.41 -31.66
CA SER A 186 -10.41 11.67 -33.11
C SER A 186 -9.05 11.85 -33.79
N LEU A 187 -7.97 12.00 -33.02
CA LEU A 187 -6.59 12.13 -33.49
C LEU A 187 -5.82 10.80 -33.42
N GLY A 188 -6.44 9.75 -32.88
CA GLY A 188 -5.85 8.42 -32.73
C GLY A 188 -5.01 8.24 -31.46
N PHE A 189 -5.07 9.18 -30.51
CA PHE A 189 -4.42 9.02 -29.20
C PHE A 189 -5.35 8.29 -28.23
N HIS A 190 -4.80 7.50 -27.30
CA HIS A 190 -5.62 6.89 -26.27
C HIS A 190 -6.26 7.93 -25.36
N VAL A 191 -7.56 7.77 -25.09
CA VAL A 191 -8.31 8.66 -24.19
C VAL A 191 -7.81 8.53 -22.74
N ILE A 192 -7.46 7.31 -22.32
CA ILE A 192 -6.65 7.11 -21.12
C ILE A 192 -5.19 7.16 -21.56
N ASP A 193 -4.49 8.23 -21.18
CA ASP A 193 -3.10 8.48 -21.57
C ASP A 193 -2.20 7.24 -21.35
N ASP A 194 -1.20 7.05 -22.22
CA ASP A 194 -0.25 5.95 -22.10
C ASP A 194 0.55 5.99 -20.79
N GLY A 195 0.72 7.18 -20.21
CA GLY A 195 1.34 7.43 -18.91
C GLY A 195 0.34 7.58 -17.77
N ALA A 196 -0.97 7.43 -17.99
CA ALA A 196 -1.96 7.52 -16.91
C ALA A 196 -1.74 6.43 -15.85
N HIS A 197 -1.83 6.80 -14.57
CA HIS A 197 -1.61 5.93 -13.44
C HIS A 197 -2.47 4.65 -13.52
N LEU A 198 -3.76 4.78 -13.83
CA LEU A 198 -4.67 3.63 -14.00
C LEU A 198 -4.14 2.64 -15.02
N ARG A 199 -3.67 3.10 -16.19
CA ARG A 199 -3.16 2.22 -17.25
C ARG A 199 -1.89 1.53 -16.80
N ARG A 200 -0.94 2.27 -16.24
CA ARG A 200 0.36 1.74 -15.81
C ARG A 200 0.22 0.75 -14.65
N ALA A 201 -0.70 1.02 -13.74
CA ALA A 201 -1.04 0.17 -12.60
C ALA A 201 -1.93 -1.04 -12.96
N HIS A 202 -2.58 -1.03 -14.13
CA HIS A 202 -3.44 -2.13 -14.55
C HIS A 202 -2.63 -3.43 -14.64
N ALA A 203 -3.20 -4.52 -14.11
CA ALA A 203 -2.58 -5.84 -14.18
C ALA A 203 -2.49 -6.29 -15.64
N GLN A 204 -1.30 -6.71 -16.07
CA GLN A 204 -1.08 -7.28 -17.41
C GLN A 204 -1.10 -8.81 -17.39
N ALA A 205 -1.00 -9.40 -16.20
CA ALA A 205 -1.22 -10.82 -15.96
C ALA A 205 -2.10 -11.02 -14.71
N PRO A 206 -2.86 -12.13 -14.62
CA PRO A 206 -3.79 -12.36 -13.50
C PRO A 206 -3.15 -12.26 -12.11
N HIS A 207 -1.86 -12.61 -12.00
CA HIS A 207 -1.14 -12.59 -10.73
C HIS A 207 -0.68 -11.19 -10.29
N GLU A 208 -0.64 -10.18 -11.18
CA GLU A 208 -0.18 -8.83 -10.85
C GLU A 208 -1.20 -7.99 -10.06
N ARG A 209 -2.04 -8.65 -9.25
CA ARG A 209 -3.04 -8.01 -8.40
C ARG A 209 -2.63 -8.19 -6.95
N PHE A 210 -2.89 -7.18 -6.15
CA PHE A 210 -2.57 -7.16 -4.73
C PHE A 210 -3.50 -6.22 -3.98
N LEU A 211 -3.70 -6.51 -2.69
CA LEU A 211 -4.60 -5.72 -1.87
C LEU A 211 -3.90 -4.44 -1.43
N ARG A 212 -4.40 -3.30 -1.88
CA ARG A 212 -3.95 -1.99 -1.40
C ARG A 212 -4.76 -1.62 -0.16
N ARG A 213 -4.12 -1.41 0.98
CA ARG A 213 -4.76 -0.93 2.20
C ARG A 213 -4.02 0.28 2.77
N PRO A 214 -3.96 1.39 2.00
CA PRO A 214 -3.13 2.53 2.35
C PRO A 214 -3.74 3.38 3.46
N TYR A 215 -2.92 4.23 4.06
CA TYR A 215 -3.32 5.28 5.00
C TYR A 215 -2.70 6.61 4.56
N SER A 216 -3.47 7.69 4.56
CA SER A 216 -2.91 9.03 4.37
C SER A 216 -2.07 9.41 5.59
N TYR A 217 -1.03 10.19 5.41
CA TYR A 217 -0.32 10.85 6.51
C TYR A 217 -0.27 12.36 6.26
N ASP A 218 -0.26 13.12 7.33
CA ASP A 218 -0.11 14.57 7.33
C ASP A 218 0.73 14.94 8.55
N ASP A 219 2.04 14.96 8.35
CA ASP A 219 3.03 15.24 9.39
C ASP A 219 3.39 16.74 9.34
N PRO A 220 3.89 17.32 10.45
CA PRO A 220 4.32 18.71 10.46
C PRO A 220 5.40 18.97 9.38
N PRO A 221 5.21 19.96 8.49
CA PRO A 221 6.20 20.28 7.47
C PRO A 221 7.47 20.85 8.08
N ALA A 222 8.58 20.78 7.34
CA ALA A 222 9.80 21.49 7.70
C ALA A 222 9.59 23.02 7.61
N PRO A 223 10.37 23.84 8.33
CA PRO A 223 10.28 25.29 8.23
C PRO A 223 10.42 25.77 6.77
N GLY A 224 9.41 26.48 6.27
CA GLY A 224 9.38 26.99 4.89
C GLY A 224 8.68 26.10 3.87
N GLU A 225 8.27 24.89 4.25
CA GLU A 225 7.43 24.00 3.44
C GLU A 225 5.96 24.12 3.86
N LEU A 226 5.03 23.92 2.91
CA LEU A 226 3.59 24.01 3.17
C LEU A 226 3.00 22.67 3.65
N SER A 227 3.59 21.53 3.26
CA SER A 227 3.08 20.19 3.59
C SER A 227 4.18 19.14 3.71
N ASP A 228 4.12 18.26 4.71
CA ASP A 228 4.72 16.92 4.69
C ASP A 228 3.58 15.89 4.76
N SER A 229 2.89 15.75 3.64
CA SER A 229 1.71 14.89 3.54
C SER A 229 1.90 13.86 2.44
N GLY A 230 1.15 12.77 2.53
CA GLY A 230 1.24 11.72 1.53
C GLY A 230 0.51 10.46 1.91
N LEU A 231 1.03 9.33 1.42
CA LEU A 231 0.42 8.01 1.55
C LEU A 231 1.42 7.01 2.15
N LEU A 232 1.00 6.37 3.23
CA LEU A 232 1.56 5.10 3.71
C LEU A 232 0.91 3.99 2.88
N PHE A 233 1.51 3.69 1.74
CA PHE A 233 1.04 2.69 0.81
C PHE A 233 1.43 1.30 1.32
N ALA A 234 0.45 0.61 1.92
CA ALA A 234 0.58 -0.77 2.38
C ALA A 234 -0.09 -1.70 1.36
N ALA A 235 0.69 -2.57 0.72
CA ALA A 235 0.22 -3.57 -0.23
C ALA A 235 0.47 -4.99 0.30
N PHE A 236 -0.56 -5.82 0.25
CA PHE A 236 -0.55 -7.20 0.73
C PHE A 236 -0.71 -8.18 -0.43
N MET A 237 0.12 -9.23 -0.44
CA MET A 237 0.22 -10.20 -1.52
C MET A 237 0.96 -11.47 -1.07
N ALA A 238 0.89 -12.55 -1.85
CA ALA A 238 1.65 -13.76 -1.58
C ALA A 238 3.14 -13.61 -1.95
N ASP A 239 3.45 -12.94 -3.06
CA ASP A 239 4.81 -12.76 -3.57
C ASP A 239 5.00 -11.35 -4.19
N PRO A 240 5.75 -10.44 -3.55
CA PRO A 240 5.95 -9.09 -4.05
C PRO A 240 6.82 -9.04 -5.32
N VAL A 241 7.70 -10.02 -5.56
CA VAL A 241 8.53 -10.07 -6.78
C VAL A 241 7.65 -10.37 -7.99
N ARG A 242 6.65 -11.23 -7.83
CA ARG A 242 5.72 -11.57 -8.92
C ARG A 242 4.60 -10.56 -9.07
N GLN A 243 4.14 -9.96 -7.97
CA GLN A 243 2.88 -9.20 -7.97
C GLN A 243 3.11 -7.68 -7.88
N PHE A 244 4.07 -7.20 -7.08
CA PHE A 244 4.30 -5.76 -6.87
C PHE A 244 5.29 -5.20 -7.88
N VAL A 245 6.44 -5.88 -8.01
CA VAL A 245 7.60 -5.36 -8.74
C VAL A 245 7.28 -5.06 -10.21
N PRO A 246 6.61 -5.93 -10.99
CA PRO A 246 6.29 -5.62 -12.38
C PRO A 246 5.40 -4.37 -12.52
N VAL A 247 4.43 -4.21 -11.62
CA VAL A 247 3.55 -3.03 -11.59
C VAL A 247 4.36 -1.78 -11.25
N GLN A 248 5.19 -1.83 -10.21
CA GLN A 248 6.01 -0.69 -9.79
C GLN A 248 7.07 -0.32 -10.84
N GLN A 249 7.62 -1.29 -11.59
CA GLN A 249 8.51 -1.04 -12.73
C GLN A 249 7.79 -0.24 -13.81
N ARG A 250 6.60 -0.69 -14.23
CA ARG A 250 5.80 0.04 -15.22
C ARG A 250 5.45 1.46 -14.78
N LEU A 251 5.17 1.65 -13.48
CA LEU A 251 4.92 2.97 -12.91
C LEU A 251 6.19 3.83 -12.97
N ALA A 252 7.33 3.32 -12.53
CA ALA A 252 8.60 4.06 -12.50
C ALA A 252 9.09 4.48 -13.91
N GLU A 253 8.71 3.74 -14.95
CA GLU A 253 9.08 4.03 -16.33
C GLU A 253 8.36 5.26 -16.93
N LYS A 254 7.05 5.42 -16.65
CA LYS A 254 6.22 6.37 -17.43
C LYS A 254 5.03 6.98 -16.70
N ASP A 255 4.76 6.61 -15.44
CA ASP A 255 3.56 7.13 -14.76
C ASP A 255 3.66 8.64 -14.53
N LEU A 256 2.66 9.36 -15.05
CA LEU A 256 2.53 10.81 -14.91
C LEU A 256 2.36 11.23 -13.44
N LEU A 257 1.80 10.37 -12.59
CA LEU A 257 1.61 10.67 -11.18
C LEU A 257 2.96 10.83 -10.43
N ASN A 258 4.07 10.31 -10.97
CA ASN A 258 5.41 10.50 -10.42
C ASN A 258 5.88 11.96 -10.42
N ILE A 259 5.22 12.85 -11.18
CA ILE A 259 5.47 14.29 -11.11
C ILE A 259 5.15 14.84 -9.71
N TRP A 260 4.09 14.30 -9.07
CA TRP A 260 3.60 14.76 -7.78
C TRP A 260 3.79 13.75 -6.65
N THR A 261 4.33 12.56 -6.94
CA THR A 261 4.55 11.53 -5.93
C THR A 261 6.02 11.18 -5.85
N THR A 262 6.52 11.06 -4.62
CA THR A 262 7.92 10.71 -4.40
C THR A 262 8.02 9.67 -3.29
N PRO A 263 8.45 8.45 -3.60
CA PRO A 263 8.73 7.46 -2.57
C PRO A 263 9.96 7.83 -1.77
N VAL A 264 9.76 8.01 -0.46
CA VAL A 264 10.80 8.40 0.51
C VAL A 264 11.06 7.32 1.56
N GLY A 265 10.27 6.25 1.59
CA GLY A 265 10.45 5.12 2.48
C GLY A 265 10.02 3.81 1.83
N SER A 266 10.69 2.72 2.18
CA SER A 266 10.44 1.40 1.60
C SER A 266 10.82 0.28 2.56
N ALA A 267 9.90 -0.65 2.76
CA ALA A 267 10.12 -1.83 3.59
C ALA A 267 9.31 -3.03 3.07
N VAL A 268 9.86 -4.24 3.25
CA VAL A 268 9.21 -5.51 2.93
C VAL A 268 9.19 -6.38 4.18
N PHE A 269 8.05 -6.95 4.52
CA PHE A 269 7.86 -7.78 5.71
C PHE A 269 7.11 -9.07 5.38
N ALA A 270 7.45 -10.15 6.07
CA ALA A 270 6.66 -11.36 6.13
C ALA A 270 5.63 -11.24 7.26
N ILE A 271 4.36 -11.11 6.91
CA ILE A 271 3.24 -11.06 7.84
C ILE A 271 2.94 -12.46 8.35
N LEU A 272 2.99 -12.62 9.67
CA LEU A 272 2.74 -13.91 10.34
C LEU A 272 1.31 -14.42 10.05
N PRO A 273 1.13 -15.74 9.91
CA PRO A 273 -0.22 -16.32 9.93
C PRO A 273 -0.92 -16.02 11.26
N GLY A 274 -2.26 -16.03 11.23
CA GLY A 274 -3.05 -15.85 12.45
C GLY A 274 -2.83 -16.99 13.44
N ALA A 275 -2.71 -16.66 14.72
CA ALA A 275 -2.65 -17.67 15.78
C ALA A 275 -4.02 -18.33 15.96
N ARG A 276 -4.04 -19.67 16.06
CA ARG A 276 -5.26 -20.42 16.40
C ARG A 276 -5.48 -20.42 17.91
N GLU A 277 -6.65 -20.89 18.35
CA GLU A 277 -6.94 -20.98 19.78
C GLU A 277 -5.91 -21.88 20.48
N GLY A 278 -5.23 -21.32 21.49
CA GLY A 278 -4.17 -21.99 22.24
C GLY A 278 -2.75 -21.79 21.70
N GLU A 279 -2.57 -21.20 20.51
CA GLU A 279 -1.25 -20.94 19.92
C GLU A 279 -0.72 -19.55 20.27
N ILE A 280 0.61 -19.41 20.29
CA ILE A 280 1.26 -18.10 20.37
C ILE A 280 1.51 -17.60 18.95
N LEU A 281 1.20 -16.32 18.68
CA LEU A 281 1.48 -15.71 17.37
C LEU A 281 2.97 -15.83 17.01
N GLY A 282 3.27 -16.46 15.87
CA GLY A 282 4.62 -16.67 15.39
C GLY A 282 5.34 -17.87 16.00
N GLU A 283 4.67 -18.72 16.78
CA GLU A 283 5.24 -19.95 17.36
C GLU A 283 5.90 -20.84 16.29
N ALA A 284 5.26 -20.99 15.13
CA ALA A 284 5.80 -21.79 14.01
C ALA A 284 7.13 -21.26 13.45
N LEU A 285 7.46 -19.97 13.62
CA LEU A 285 8.74 -19.40 13.20
C LEU A 285 9.89 -19.80 14.14
N LEU A 286 9.57 -20.14 15.37
CA LEU A 286 10.54 -20.51 16.42
C LEU A 286 10.71 -22.03 16.58
N ALA A 287 9.90 -22.82 15.87
CA ALA A 287 9.84 -24.27 15.95
C ALA A 287 10.91 -24.99 15.12
#